data_AF-A0A4S0IHQ4-F1
#
_entry.id   AF-A0A4S0IHQ4-F1
#
_cell.length_a   1.000
_cell.length_b   1.000
_cell.length_c   1.000
_cell.angle_alpha   90.00
_cell.angle_beta   90.00
_cell.angle_gamma   90.00
#
_symmetry.space_group_name_H-M   'P 1'
#
loop_
_entity.id
_entity.type
_entity.pdbx_description
1 polymer ?
#
loop_
_entity_poly.entity_id
_entity_poly.type
_entity_poly.pdbx_seq_one_letter_code
_entity_poly.pdbx_strand_id
1 'polypeptide(L)' 'GANLAGGVGTALGAIVGAALIEVIRNSLGLLGINAFWQGTFIGGAIILAVLFDRIRNFRRSD' A
#
# COMPACT_ATOMS: atom_id res chain seq x y z
N GLY A 1 -20.10 -8.83 14.78
CA GLY A 1 -18.94 -7.93 14.82
C GLY A 1 -17.89 -8.47 13.88
N ALA A 2 -17.46 -7.67 12.90
CA ALA A 2 -16.41 -8.10 11.98
C ALA A 2 -15.09 -8.22 12.75
N ASN A 3 -14.32 -9.26 12.46
CA ASN A 3 -13.03 -9.55 13.09
C ASN A 3 -12.10 -8.33 12.94
N LEU A 4 -11.76 -7.65 14.05
CA LEU A 4 -10.81 -6.53 14.08
C LEU A 4 -9.34 -7.00 13.99
N ALA A 5 -9.12 -8.32 14.00
CA ALA A 5 -7.84 -8.92 13.67
C ALA A 5 -7.56 -8.76 12.17
N GLY A 6 -7.27 -7.51 11.74
CA GLY A 6 -6.60 -7.23 10.48
C GLY A 6 -5.18 -7.81 10.48
N GLY A 7 -4.61 -8.02 9.30
CA GLY A 7 -3.34 -8.72 9.09
C GLY A 7 -2.21 -8.30 10.03
N VAL A 8 -1.31 -9.25 10.33
CA VAL A 8 -0.18 -9.07 11.26
C VAL A 8 0.82 -8.04 10.69
N GLY A 9 0.65 -6.77 11.05
CA GLY A 9 1.57 -5.68 10.73
C GLY A 9 2.34 -5.22 11.97
N THR A 10 3.65 -5.00 11.86
CA THR A 10 4.48 -4.44 12.95
C THR A 10 4.53 -2.91 12.85
N ALA A 11 4.83 -2.24 13.98
CA ALA A 11 5.02 -0.78 14.00
C ALA A 11 6.10 -0.32 12.99
N LEU A 12 7.19 -1.09 12.86
CA LEU A 12 8.22 -0.83 11.85
C LEU A 12 7.67 -0.94 10.42
N GLY A 13 6.83 -1.95 10.15
CA GLY A 13 6.15 -2.09 8.87
C GLY A 13 5.24 -0.90 8.55
N ALA A 14 4.55 -0.36 9.54
CA ALA A 14 3.71 0.84 9.37
C ALA A 14 4.54 2.10 9.04
N ILE A 15 5.69 2.30 9.71
CA ILE A 15 6.59 3.43 9.43
C ILE A 15 7.13 3.32 8.00
N VAL A 16 7.59 2.13 7.59
CA VAL A 16 8.09 1.89 6.23
C VAL A 16 6.97 2.13 5.20
N GLY A 17 5.77 1.63 5.46
CA GLY A 17 4.61 1.85 4.59
C GLY A 17 4.24 3.34 4.46
N ALA A 18 4.23 4.08 5.56
CA ALA A 18 3.96 5.51 5.57
C ALA A 18 5.02 6.30 4.77
N ALA A 19 6.30 5.99 4.95
CA ALA A 19 7.38 6.60 4.19
C ALA A 19 7.24 6.33 2.68
N LEU A 20 6.83 5.11 2.30
CA LEU A 20 6.61 4.73 0.90
C LEU A 20 5.46 5.51 0.26
N ILE A 21 4.35 5.70 0.99
CA ILE A 21 3.22 6.53 0.54
C ILE A 21 3.66 7.98 0.31
N GLU A 22 4.48 8.53 1.20
CA GLU A 22 4.99 9.90 1.09
C GLU A 22 5.91 10.08 -0.13
N VAL A 23 6.76 9.09 -0.40
CA VAL A 23 7.61 9.07 -1.60
C VAL A 23 6.77 9.02 -2.88
N ILE A 24 5.72 8.20 -2.92
CA ILE A 24 4.81 8.13 -4.07
C ILE A 24 4.12 9.48 -4.26
N ARG A 25 3.59 10.09 -3.19
CA ARG A 25 2.93 11.41 -3.27
C ARG A 25 3.86 12.48 -3.82
N ASN A 26 5.09 12.56 -3.32
CA ASN A 26 6.08 13.53 -3.79
C ASN A 26 6.45 13.26 -5.25
N SER A 27 6.62 12.00 -5.64
CA SER A 27 6.93 11.62 -7.02
C SER A 27 5.82 12.03 -7.99
N LEU A 28 4.56 11.74 -7.65
CA LEU A 28 3.40 12.14 -8.46
C LEU A 28 3.27 13.67 -8.56
N GLY A 29 3.59 14.38 -7.47
CA GLY A 29 3.65 15.85 -7.46
C GLY A 29 4.71 16.41 -8.41
N LEU A 30 5.92 15.84 -8.40
CA LEU A 30 7.02 16.22 -9.31
C LEU A 30 6.70 15.92 -10.78
N LEU A 31 5.93 14.86 -11.03
CA LEU A 31 5.43 14.51 -12.37
C LEU A 31 4.29 15.42 -12.84
N GLY A 32 3.87 16.40 -12.04
CA GLY A 32 2.79 17.33 -12.38
C GLY A 32 1.41 16.69 -12.39
N ILE A 33 1.24 15.53 -11.73
CA ILE A 33 -0.05 14.83 -11.70
C ILE A 33 -0.99 15.57 -10.76
N ASN A 34 -2.18 15.91 -11.27
CA ASN A 34 -3.22 16.62 -10.54
C ASN A 34 -3.61 15.87 -9.25
N ALA A 35 -3.79 16.61 -8.15
CA ALA A 35 -4.18 16.07 -6.84
C ALA A 35 -5.44 15.20 -6.88
N PHE A 36 -6.37 15.48 -7.80
CA PHE A 36 -7.55 14.66 -8.07
C PHE A 36 -7.19 13.20 -8.39
N TRP A 37 -6.14 12.98 -9.19
CA TRP A 37 -5.71 11.64 -9.61
C TRP A 37 -4.73 10.98 -8.63
N GLN A 38 -4.05 11.76 -7.78
CA GLN A 38 -3.05 11.23 -6.86
C GLN A 38 -3.63 10.16 -5.92
N GLY A 39 -4.85 10.36 -5.42
CA GLY A 39 -5.53 9.39 -4.57
C GLY A 39 -5.76 8.04 -5.28
N THR A 40 -6.13 8.06 -6.56
CA THR A 40 -6.33 6.86 -7.37
C THR A 40 -5.02 6.11 -7.59
N PHE A 41 -3.91 6.80 -7.84
CA PHE A 41 -2.59 6.16 -7.99
C PHE A 41 -2.11 5.53 -6.68
N ILE A 42 -2.23 6.25 -5.56
CA ILE A 42 -1.84 5.74 -4.24
C ILE A 42 -2.69 4.52 -3.87
N GLY A 43 -4.01 4.62 -4.02
CA GLY A 43 -4.93 3.50 -3.75
C GLY A 43 -4.69 2.31 -4.68
N GLY A 44 -4.44 2.55 -5.97
CA GLY A 44 -4.10 1.52 -6.94
C GLY A 44 -2.81 0.79 -6.58
N ALA A 45 -1.78 1.53 -6.17
CA ALA A 45 -0.51 0.95 -5.71
C ALA A 45 -0.71 0.06 -4.46
N ILE A 46 -1.54 0.49 -3.50
CA ILE A 46 -1.85 -0.31 -2.31
C ILE A 46 -2.59 -1.61 -2.68
N ILE A 47 -3.62 -1.52 -3.53
CA ILE A 47 -4.37 -2.69 -3.98
C ILE A 47 -3.43 -3.69 -4.68
N LEU A 48 -2.57 -3.20 -5.57
CA LEU A 48 -1.58 -4.04 -6.26
C LEU A 48 -0.59 -4.68 -5.28
N ALA A 49 -0.09 -3.93 -4.30
CA ALA A 49 0.81 -4.44 -3.28
C ALA A 49 0.15 -5.56 -2.46
N VAL A 50 -1.09 -5.36 -2.01
CA VAL A 50 -1.86 -6.36 -1.24
C VAL A 50 -2.23 -7.56 -2.10
N LEU A 51 -2.57 -7.36 -3.37
CA LEU A 51 -2.87 -8.46 -4.29
C LEU A 51 -1.64 -9.33 -4.51
N PHE A 52 -0.49 -8.71 -4.77
CA PHE A 52 0.78 -9.41 -4.92
C PHE A 52 1.16 -10.15 -3.64
N ASP A 53 0.99 -9.51 -2.48
CA ASP A 53 1.25 -10.13 -1.18
C ASP A 53 0.33 -11.33 -0.93
N ARG A 54 -0.98 -11.21 -1.22
CA ARG A 54 -1.92 -12.34 -1.12
C ARG A 54 -1.52 -13.51 -2.01
N ILE A 55 -1.21 -13.25 -3.27
CA ILE A 55 -0.79 -14.30 -4.22
C ILE A 55 0.50 -14.99 -3.73
N ARG A 56 1.45 -14.20 -3.23
CA ARG A 56 2.71 -14.73 -2.69
C ARG A 56 2.50 -15.55 -1.43
N ASN A 57 1.64 -15.11 -0.52
CA ASN A 57 1.35 -15.80 0.72
C ASN A 57 0.61 -17.13 0.47
N PHE A 58 -0.27 -17.18 -0.52
CA PHE A 58 -0.92 -18.43 -0.97
C PHE A 58 0.09 -19.48 -1.45
N ARG A 59 1.19 -19.07 -2.09
CA ARG A 59 2.24 -20.00 -2.58
C ARG A 59 3.21 -20.45 -1.49
N ARG A 60 3.14 -19.90 -0.27
CA ARG A 60 3.97 -20.29 0.88
C ARG A 60 3.31 -21.34 1.78
N SER A 61 2.13 -21.83 1.41
CA SER A 61 1.39 -22.85 2.17
C SER A 61 1.60 -24.29 1.65
N ASP A 62 2.55 -24.51 0.75
CA ASP A 62 3.12 -25.82 0.42
C ASP A 62 4.47 -26.00 1.14
#